data_AF-E3JAB7-F1
#
_entry.id   AF-E3JAB7-F1
#
_cell.length_a   1.000
_cell.length_b   1.000
_cell.length_c   1.000
_cell.angle_alpha   90.00
_cell.angle_beta   90.00
_cell.angle_gamma   90.00
#
_symmetry.space_group_name_H-M   'P 1'
#
loop_
_entity.id
_entity.type
_entity.pdbx_description
1 polymer ?
#
loop_
_entity_poly.entity_id
_entity_poly.type
_entity_poly.pdbx_seq_one_letter_code
_entity_poly.pdbx_strand_id
1 'polypeptide(L)'
;MDRTDPAGPTDAPDERGLPAGVEIPGPRAAAGGAARARARPAARAAVAVLLAASGFAIPVAISAAGRTAPAGTTTAGLVDQLATAGAEDRRLSGQLDQLQGERATLAAAAPDPSVLATATARASTLAVLAGTVPVVGPGITMTVTDPRGNVGADVFVDALQELRDAGAEAIELAGVRLVAESYVVDRPGGGLLVDGVAARAPYQLAVVGDPHTLAEAMRFPGGVLDTVAARDGAEARVTETDRVEIRAVRGTPSPASRPAG
;
A
#
# COMPACT_ATOMS: atom_id res chain seq x y z
N MET A 1 -28.01 33.30 46.36
CA MET A 1 -26.97 34.36 46.35
C MET A 1 -25.94 33.88 45.34
N ASP A 2 -25.64 34.49 44.21
CA ASP A 2 -25.96 35.76 43.56
C ASP A 2 -25.51 35.56 42.08
N ARG A 3 -26.38 35.69 41.06
CA ARG A 3 -26.30 36.68 39.95
C ARG A 3 -24.87 36.96 39.43
N THR A 4 -24.54 36.95 38.13
CA THR A 4 -25.25 37.54 36.97
C THR A 4 -24.49 37.17 35.67
N ASP A 5 -25.21 36.73 34.63
CA ASP A 5 -24.99 37.03 33.19
C ASP A 5 -25.65 38.42 32.87
N PRO A 6 -25.58 39.12 31.69
CA PRO A 6 -25.39 38.60 30.31
C PRO A 6 -24.74 39.57 29.24
N ALA A 7 -24.74 39.10 27.97
CA ALA A 7 -25.11 39.82 26.72
C ALA A 7 -24.11 40.63 25.85
N GLY A 8 -23.83 40.08 24.64
CA GLY A 8 -24.07 40.68 23.30
C GLY A 8 -23.14 41.79 22.76
N PRO A 9 -23.10 42.08 21.43
CA PRO A 9 -24.14 41.78 20.43
C PRO A 9 -23.67 41.22 19.06
N THR A 10 -24.68 40.77 18.30
CA THR A 10 -24.72 40.45 16.86
C THR A 10 -25.09 41.71 16.07
N ASP A 11 -24.55 41.93 14.85
CA ASP A 11 -25.34 42.42 13.71
C ASP A 11 -24.67 42.13 12.37
N ALA A 12 -25.48 41.98 11.33
CA ALA A 12 -25.18 41.42 10.01
C ALA A 12 -25.06 42.50 8.90
N PRO A 13 -25.42 42.25 7.62
CA PRO A 13 -24.57 42.40 6.44
C PRO A 13 -24.80 43.71 5.64
N ASP A 14 -23.86 44.06 4.75
CA ASP A 14 -24.03 45.17 3.80
C ASP A 14 -24.11 44.66 2.35
N GLU A 15 -25.32 44.71 1.79
CA GLU A 15 -25.59 44.74 0.36
C GLU A 15 -26.16 46.12 -0.01
N ARG A 16 -25.55 46.80 -1.00
CA ARG A 16 -26.19 47.36 -2.21
C ARG A 16 -25.37 48.50 -2.83
N GLY A 17 -25.22 48.48 -4.16
CA GLY A 17 -24.80 49.66 -4.92
C GLY A 17 -24.46 49.44 -6.39
N LEU A 18 -25.45 49.14 -7.24
CA LEU A 18 -25.47 49.47 -8.67
C LEU A 18 -26.49 50.63 -8.83
N PRO A 19 -26.36 51.61 -9.77
CA PRO A 19 -26.48 51.32 -11.21
C PRO A 19 -25.85 52.30 -12.26
N ALA A 20 -25.82 51.81 -13.50
CA ALA A 20 -26.14 52.43 -14.82
C ALA A 20 -25.39 53.65 -15.41
N GLY A 21 -25.05 53.54 -16.71
CA GLY A 21 -24.88 54.69 -17.63
C GLY A 21 -24.09 54.38 -18.92
N VAL A 22 -24.77 54.43 -20.07
CA VAL A 22 -24.31 54.13 -21.46
C VAL A 22 -23.70 55.38 -22.15
N GLU A 23 -22.71 55.22 -23.06
CA GLU A 23 -22.69 55.83 -24.42
C GLU A 23 -21.41 55.52 -25.27
N ILE A 24 -21.62 55.31 -26.58
CA ILE A 24 -20.69 55.15 -27.74
C ILE A 24 -21.38 55.91 -28.92
N PRO A 25 -20.81 56.35 -30.10
CA PRO A 25 -19.45 56.36 -30.70
C PRO A 25 -19.05 57.71 -31.38
N GLY A 26 -17.92 57.74 -32.11
CA GLY A 26 -17.78 58.57 -33.32
C GLY A 26 -16.57 58.22 -34.23
N PRO A 27 -16.75 57.96 -35.54
CA PRO A 27 -15.65 57.68 -36.47
C PRO A 27 -15.17 58.94 -37.20
N ARG A 28 -13.88 58.99 -37.57
CA ARG A 28 -13.31 60.05 -38.43
C ARG A 28 -12.82 59.47 -39.76
N ALA A 29 -13.31 60.09 -40.84
CA ALA A 29 -12.93 59.83 -42.22
C ALA A 29 -11.81 60.77 -42.71
N ALA A 30 -11.07 60.33 -43.74
CA ALA A 30 -10.35 61.17 -44.70
C ALA A 30 -10.27 60.36 -46.01
N ALA A 31 -11.01 60.69 -47.09
CA ALA A 31 -10.84 61.81 -48.04
C ALA A 31 -9.46 61.78 -48.72
N GLY A 32 -9.35 61.24 -49.95
CA GLY A 32 -9.39 62.00 -51.21
C GLY A 32 -8.07 61.73 -51.95
N GLY A 33 -7.91 61.77 -53.27
CA GLY A 33 -8.74 62.10 -54.42
C GLY A 33 -7.82 61.97 -55.64
N ALA A 34 -8.30 61.35 -56.71
CA ALA A 34 -7.54 61.10 -57.93
C ALA A 34 -7.66 62.29 -58.90
N ALA A 35 -6.52 62.79 -59.41
CA ALA A 35 -6.49 63.74 -60.52
C ALA A 35 -6.01 63.05 -61.81
N ARG A 36 -6.92 62.88 -62.77
CA ARG A 36 -6.65 62.35 -64.11
C ARG A 36 -6.19 63.50 -65.01
N ALA A 37 -4.90 63.53 -65.38
CA ALA A 37 -4.40 64.39 -66.45
C ALA A 37 -4.52 63.67 -67.80
N ARG A 38 -5.15 64.34 -68.78
CA ARG A 38 -5.42 63.82 -70.12
C ARG A 38 -4.13 63.80 -70.94
N ALA A 39 -3.67 62.60 -71.32
CA ALA A 39 -2.35 62.39 -71.91
C ALA A 39 -2.32 62.66 -73.44
N ARG A 40 -1.31 63.42 -73.89
CA ARG A 40 -0.95 63.69 -75.30
C ARG A 40 -0.54 62.37 -76.01
N PRO A 41 -0.60 62.26 -77.37
CA PRO A 41 -0.48 60.98 -78.09
C PRO A 41 0.81 60.18 -77.81
N ALA A 42 1.91 60.83 -77.40
CA ALA A 42 3.14 60.15 -76.96
C ALA A 42 2.98 59.36 -75.63
N ALA A 43 2.10 59.81 -74.74
CA ALA A 43 1.83 59.12 -73.47
C ALA A 43 0.94 57.87 -73.65
N ARG A 44 0.18 57.76 -74.76
CA ARG A 44 -0.55 56.53 -75.10
C ARG A 44 0.38 55.40 -75.54
N ALA A 45 1.47 55.72 -76.23
CA ALA A 45 2.48 54.74 -76.63
C ALA A 45 3.27 54.20 -75.42
N ALA A 46 3.66 55.07 -74.49
CA ALA A 46 4.34 54.66 -73.26
C ALA A 46 3.45 53.77 -72.36
N VAL A 47 2.15 54.07 -72.26
CA VAL A 47 1.19 53.24 -71.50
C VAL A 47 0.96 51.89 -72.17
N ALA A 48 0.92 51.80 -73.51
CA ALA A 48 0.75 50.54 -74.22
C ALA A 48 1.96 49.59 -74.05
N VAL A 49 3.18 50.13 -74.08
CA VAL A 49 4.41 49.36 -73.83
C VAL A 49 4.47 48.91 -72.37
N LEU A 50 4.10 49.78 -71.42
CA LEU A 50 4.03 49.42 -70.00
C LEU A 50 2.99 48.33 -69.74
N LEU A 51 1.82 48.40 -70.40
CA LEU A 51 0.76 47.38 -70.32
C LEU A 51 1.19 46.04 -70.93
N ALA A 52 1.91 46.07 -72.05
CA ALA A 52 2.46 44.86 -72.67
C ALA A 52 3.55 44.22 -71.80
N ALA A 53 4.44 45.03 -71.22
CA ALA A 53 5.47 44.55 -70.30
C ALA A 53 4.86 44.00 -68.99
N SER A 54 3.84 44.67 -68.43
CA SER A 54 3.11 44.15 -67.26
C SER A 54 2.25 42.92 -67.59
N GLY A 55 1.71 42.84 -68.80
CA GLY A 55 0.89 41.71 -69.26
C GLY A 55 1.70 40.43 -69.49
N PHE A 56 2.98 40.54 -69.81
CA PHE A 56 3.88 39.39 -70.00
C PHE A 56 4.60 38.96 -68.71
N ALA A 57 4.78 39.86 -67.73
CA ALA A 57 5.41 39.51 -66.44
C ALA A 57 4.49 38.66 -65.53
N ILE A 58 3.18 38.84 -65.63
CA ILE A 58 2.20 38.17 -64.75
C ILE A 58 2.13 36.64 -65.00
N PRO A 59 2.06 36.11 -66.24
CA PRO A 59 2.00 34.66 -66.47
C PRO A 59 3.29 33.91 -66.07
N VAL A 60 4.45 34.55 -66.24
CA VAL A 60 5.75 33.94 -65.96
C VAL A 60 5.99 33.80 -64.45
N ALA A 61 5.58 34.79 -63.65
CA ALA A 61 5.60 34.68 -62.20
C ALA A 61 4.70 33.54 -61.67
N ILE A 62 3.55 33.32 -62.31
CA ILE A 62 2.60 32.25 -61.93
C ILE A 62 3.15 30.85 -62.24
N SER A 63 3.86 30.67 -63.36
CA SER A 63 4.43 29.36 -63.74
C SER A 63 5.72 28.98 -62.98
N ALA A 64 6.39 29.96 -62.38
CA ALA A 64 7.53 29.74 -61.48
C ALA A 64 7.08 29.47 -60.03
N ALA A 65 6.00 30.10 -59.57
CA ALA A 65 5.43 29.87 -58.24
C ALA A 65 4.73 28.50 -58.09
N GLY A 66 4.26 27.90 -59.19
CA GLY A 66 3.60 26.58 -59.18
C GLY A 66 4.55 25.38 -58.98
N ARG A 67 5.87 25.59 -58.93
CA ARG A 67 6.86 24.50 -58.83
C ARG A 67 7.52 24.36 -57.46
N THR A 68 7.22 25.23 -56.50
CA THR A 68 7.89 25.26 -55.18
C THR A 68 6.97 25.62 -54.00
N ALA A 69 5.66 25.35 -54.08
CA ALA A 69 4.76 25.44 -52.93
C ALA A 69 4.65 24.07 -52.23
N PRO A 70 4.92 23.94 -50.92
CA PRO A 70 4.71 22.69 -50.18
C PRO A 70 3.23 22.31 -50.21
N ALA A 71 2.94 21.07 -50.54
CA ALA A 71 1.59 20.52 -50.55
C ALA A 71 1.01 20.54 -49.12
N GLY A 72 0.13 21.51 -48.83
CA GLY A 72 -0.43 21.67 -47.48
C GLY A 72 -1.79 22.36 -47.38
N THR A 73 -2.48 22.67 -48.47
CA THR A 73 -3.76 23.43 -48.41
C THR A 73 -4.81 23.01 -49.44
N THR A 74 -4.84 21.74 -49.86
CA THR A 74 -5.98 21.22 -50.63
C THR A 74 -7.02 20.62 -49.68
N THR A 75 -8.31 20.85 -49.99
CA THR A 75 -9.46 20.26 -49.28
C THR A 75 -9.32 18.74 -49.13
N ALA A 76 -8.66 18.08 -50.09
CA ALA A 76 -8.36 16.65 -50.06
C ALA A 76 -7.40 16.24 -48.93
N GLY A 77 -6.37 17.04 -48.60
CA GLY A 77 -5.43 16.74 -47.52
C GLY A 77 -6.04 16.89 -46.13
N LEU A 78 -6.95 17.87 -45.96
CA LEU A 78 -7.74 18.01 -44.72
C LEU A 78 -8.74 16.86 -44.56
N VAL A 79 -9.33 16.38 -45.66
CA VAL A 79 -10.22 15.20 -45.64
C VAL A 79 -9.46 13.94 -45.27
N ASP A 80 -8.23 13.76 -45.77
CA ASP A 80 -7.38 12.61 -45.42
C ASP A 80 -6.89 12.66 -43.97
N GLN A 81 -6.48 13.84 -43.48
CA GLN A 81 -6.13 14.03 -42.06
C GLN A 81 -7.34 13.81 -41.13
N LEU A 82 -8.53 14.28 -41.52
CA LEU A 82 -9.77 14.05 -40.76
C LEU A 82 -10.18 12.57 -40.79
N ALA A 83 -10.00 11.90 -41.93
CA ALA A 83 -10.25 10.47 -42.06
C ALA A 83 -9.28 9.65 -41.19
N THR A 84 -8.00 10.04 -41.16
CA THR A 84 -6.95 9.42 -40.34
C THR A 84 -7.19 9.66 -38.86
N ALA A 85 -7.47 10.90 -38.47
CA ALA A 85 -7.82 11.24 -37.08
C ALA A 85 -9.09 10.51 -36.62
N GLY A 86 -10.10 10.40 -37.48
CA GLY A 86 -11.31 9.63 -37.19
C GLY A 86 -11.08 8.12 -37.14
N ALA A 87 -10.09 7.59 -37.88
CA ALA A 87 -9.69 6.18 -37.78
C ALA A 87 -8.95 5.90 -36.47
N GLU A 88 -8.09 6.82 -36.05
CA GLU A 88 -7.38 6.74 -34.76
C GLU A 88 -8.33 6.90 -33.57
N ASP A 89 -9.29 7.82 -33.66
CA ASP A 89 -10.33 8.01 -32.64
C ASP A 89 -11.19 6.74 -32.46
N ARG A 90 -11.56 6.08 -33.56
CA ARG A 90 -12.25 4.78 -33.53
C ARG A 90 -11.38 3.69 -32.90
N ARG A 91 -10.08 3.66 -33.21
CA ARG A 91 -9.13 2.70 -32.64
C ARG A 91 -8.98 2.90 -31.13
N LEU A 92 -8.76 4.14 -30.70
CA LEU A 92 -8.60 4.50 -29.29
C LEU A 92 -9.89 4.23 -28.51
N SER A 93 -11.05 4.55 -29.07
CA SER A 93 -12.36 4.21 -28.47
C SER A 93 -12.50 2.70 -28.28
N GLY A 94 -12.15 1.89 -29.29
CA GLY A 94 -12.17 0.43 -29.17
C GLY A 94 -11.21 -0.11 -28.10
N GLN A 95 -10.04 0.51 -27.94
CA GLN A 95 -9.10 0.15 -26.87
C GLN A 95 -9.64 0.54 -25.48
N LEU A 96 -10.33 1.68 -25.38
CA LEU A 96 -10.94 2.15 -24.15
C LEU A 96 -12.07 1.21 -23.71
N ASP A 97 -12.92 0.80 -24.65
CA ASP A 97 -13.97 -0.19 -24.41
C ASP A 97 -13.38 -1.56 -23.99
N GLN A 98 -12.30 -2.00 -24.64
CA GLN A 98 -11.60 -3.22 -24.27
C GLN A 98 -11.04 -3.13 -22.85
N LEU A 99 -10.30 -2.07 -22.52
CA LEU A 99 -9.71 -1.87 -21.19
C LEU A 99 -10.77 -1.71 -20.09
N GLN A 100 -11.89 -1.05 -20.40
CA GLN A 100 -13.04 -0.99 -19.50
C GLN A 100 -13.67 -2.36 -19.29
N GLY A 101 -13.78 -3.18 -20.35
CA GLY A 101 -14.22 -4.57 -20.26
C GLY A 101 -13.29 -5.44 -19.43
N GLU A 102 -11.98 -5.32 -19.63
CA GLU A 102 -10.95 -6.02 -18.84
C GLU A 102 -11.03 -5.60 -17.37
N ARG A 103 -11.12 -4.28 -17.09
CA ARG A 103 -11.27 -3.75 -15.73
C ARG A 103 -12.56 -4.25 -15.09
N ALA A 104 -13.68 -4.25 -15.80
CA ALA A 104 -14.96 -4.74 -15.29
C ALA A 104 -14.90 -6.25 -14.99
N THR A 105 -14.23 -7.03 -15.84
CA THR A 105 -14.01 -8.46 -15.63
C THR A 105 -13.14 -8.73 -14.40
N LEU A 106 -12.04 -7.99 -14.24
CA LEU A 106 -11.17 -8.09 -13.05
C LEU A 106 -11.86 -7.62 -11.77
N ALA A 107 -12.68 -6.56 -11.85
CA ALA A 107 -13.45 -6.06 -10.70
C ALA A 107 -14.61 -7.01 -10.32
N ALA A 108 -15.20 -7.71 -11.30
CA ALA A 108 -16.24 -8.71 -11.09
C ALA A 108 -15.68 -10.08 -10.66
N ALA A 109 -14.39 -10.35 -10.90
CA ALA A 109 -13.69 -11.51 -10.38
C ALA A 109 -13.52 -11.34 -8.86
N ALA A 110 -14.53 -11.75 -8.10
CA ALA A 110 -14.40 -11.95 -6.66
C ALA A 110 -13.23 -12.93 -6.42
N PRO A 111 -12.37 -12.69 -5.41
CA PRO A 111 -11.33 -13.64 -5.08
C PRO A 111 -11.99 -15.00 -4.86
N ASP A 112 -11.47 -16.03 -5.53
CA ASP A 112 -11.98 -17.40 -5.38
C ASP A 112 -12.09 -17.70 -3.87
N PRO A 113 -13.28 -18.04 -3.36
CA PRO A 113 -13.47 -18.32 -1.94
C PRO A 113 -12.49 -19.36 -1.40
N SER A 114 -12.05 -20.30 -2.25
CA SER A 114 -11.03 -21.30 -1.90
C SER A 114 -9.63 -20.70 -1.69
N VAL A 115 -9.26 -19.65 -2.43
CA VAL A 115 -7.99 -18.92 -2.29
C VAL A 115 -7.98 -18.13 -0.99
N LEU A 116 -9.08 -17.44 -0.67
CA LEU A 116 -9.23 -16.73 0.61
C LEU A 116 -9.20 -17.70 1.79
N ALA A 117 -9.91 -18.84 1.69
CA ALA A 117 -9.90 -19.87 2.73
C ALA A 117 -8.50 -20.44 2.94
N THR A 118 -7.75 -20.71 1.87
CA THR A 118 -6.37 -21.19 1.97
C THR A 118 -5.43 -20.14 2.57
N ALA A 119 -5.56 -18.87 2.18
CA ALA A 119 -4.75 -17.78 2.71
C ALA A 119 -5.01 -17.55 4.21
N THR A 120 -6.28 -17.59 4.62
CA THR A 120 -6.68 -17.46 6.04
C THR A 120 -6.19 -18.64 6.87
N ALA A 121 -6.31 -19.87 6.37
CA ALA A 121 -5.77 -21.07 7.04
C ALA A 121 -4.25 -20.99 7.22
N ARG A 122 -3.52 -20.55 6.18
CA ARG A 122 -2.07 -20.32 6.28
C ARG A 122 -1.74 -19.23 7.30
N ALA A 123 -2.47 -18.12 7.29
CA ALA A 123 -2.28 -17.04 8.25
C ALA A 123 -2.52 -17.52 9.69
N SER A 124 -3.54 -18.36 9.93
CA SER A 124 -3.77 -18.93 11.27
C SER A 124 -2.64 -19.86 11.71
N THR A 125 -2.14 -20.74 10.82
CA THR A 125 -1.01 -21.60 11.14
C THR A 125 0.24 -20.77 11.48
N LEU A 126 0.53 -19.75 10.67
CA LEU A 126 1.66 -18.86 10.92
C LEU A 126 1.50 -18.07 12.22
N ALA A 127 0.29 -17.65 12.57
CA ALA A 127 0.04 -16.96 13.82
C ALA A 127 0.32 -17.85 15.04
N VAL A 128 -0.04 -19.13 14.98
CA VAL A 128 0.28 -20.11 16.03
C VAL A 128 1.79 -20.33 16.15
N LEU A 129 2.49 -20.52 15.02
CA LEU A 129 3.94 -20.72 14.97
C LEU A 129 4.73 -19.49 15.45
N ALA A 130 4.28 -18.29 15.04
CA ALA A 130 4.83 -17.02 15.50
C ALA A 130 4.44 -16.68 16.95
N GLY A 131 3.55 -17.48 17.56
CA GLY A 131 3.08 -17.26 18.92
C GLY A 131 2.27 -15.98 19.09
N THR A 132 1.63 -15.45 18.06
CA THR A 132 0.89 -14.18 18.08
C THR A 132 -0.58 -14.34 18.45
N VAL A 133 -1.05 -15.58 18.60
CA VAL A 133 -2.41 -15.93 19.04
C VAL A 133 -2.36 -16.92 20.21
N PRO A 134 -3.36 -16.85 21.12
CA PRO A 134 -3.50 -17.85 22.18
C PRO A 134 -3.78 -19.23 21.58
N VAL A 135 -3.40 -20.28 22.32
CA VAL A 135 -3.56 -21.68 21.89
C VAL A 135 -4.23 -22.47 23.01
N VAL A 136 -5.13 -23.36 22.63
CA VAL A 136 -5.82 -24.28 23.54
C VAL A 136 -5.80 -25.67 22.94
N GLY A 137 -5.48 -26.67 23.75
CA GLY A 137 -5.49 -28.07 23.33
C GLY A 137 -5.13 -29.00 24.47
N PRO A 138 -5.09 -30.32 24.23
CA PRO A 138 -4.53 -31.25 25.19
C PRO A 138 -3.03 -30.97 25.40
N GLY A 139 -2.49 -31.41 26.53
CA GLY A 139 -1.06 -31.40 26.76
C GLY A 139 -0.69 -31.60 28.23
N ILE A 140 0.37 -30.94 28.66
CA ILE A 140 0.89 -31.07 30.03
C ILE A 140 1.10 -29.72 30.71
N THR A 141 1.02 -29.71 32.03
CA THR A 141 1.58 -28.66 32.88
C THR A 141 2.67 -29.26 33.75
N MET A 142 3.89 -28.76 33.61
CA MET A 142 5.01 -29.08 34.49
C MET A 142 5.25 -27.94 35.47
N THR A 143 5.33 -28.26 36.76
CA THR A 143 5.69 -27.31 37.81
C THR A 143 7.03 -27.71 38.41
N VAL A 144 8.00 -26.79 38.36
CA VAL A 144 9.33 -26.96 38.95
C VAL A 144 9.44 -26.07 40.17
N THR A 145 9.47 -26.67 41.35
CA THR A 145 9.72 -26.00 42.63
C THR A 145 11.22 -26.04 42.90
N ASP A 146 11.80 -24.89 43.21
CA ASP A 146 13.24 -24.75 43.46
C ASP A 146 13.47 -23.68 44.54
N PRO A 147 13.31 -24.03 45.82
CA PRO A 147 13.41 -23.08 46.93
C PRO A 147 14.84 -22.58 47.15
N ARG A 148 15.85 -23.27 46.60
CA ARG A 148 17.27 -22.93 46.75
C ARG A 148 17.87 -22.24 45.53
N GLY A 149 17.15 -22.19 44.41
CA GLY A 149 17.62 -21.53 43.18
C GLY A 149 18.70 -22.33 42.45
N ASN A 150 18.68 -23.65 42.56
CA ASN A 150 19.69 -24.57 42.02
C ASN A 150 19.33 -25.13 40.63
N VAL A 151 18.12 -24.88 40.13
CA VAL A 151 17.69 -25.26 38.78
C VAL A 151 17.99 -24.10 37.83
N GLY A 152 18.99 -24.32 36.97
CA GLY A 152 19.45 -23.34 35.99
C GLY A 152 18.69 -23.41 34.68
N ALA A 153 19.02 -22.46 33.79
CA ALA A 153 18.47 -22.38 32.45
C ALA A 153 18.77 -23.62 31.60
N ASP A 154 19.89 -24.31 31.86
CA ASP A 154 20.29 -25.56 31.20
C ASP A 154 19.16 -26.59 31.21
N VAL A 155 18.55 -26.83 32.38
CA VAL A 155 17.47 -27.80 32.54
C VAL A 155 16.23 -27.43 31.72
N PHE A 156 15.92 -26.14 31.62
CA PHE A 156 14.77 -25.69 30.84
C PHE A 156 15.06 -25.73 29.35
N VAL A 157 16.27 -25.41 28.91
CA VAL A 157 16.67 -25.53 27.50
C VAL A 157 16.55 -26.99 27.05
N ASP A 158 17.04 -27.94 27.86
CA ASP A 158 16.90 -29.37 27.58
C ASP A 158 15.42 -29.78 27.55
N ALA A 159 14.61 -29.36 28.53
CA ALA A 159 13.18 -29.64 28.53
C ALA A 159 12.47 -29.11 27.29
N LEU A 160 12.84 -27.90 26.84
CA LEU A 160 12.31 -27.30 25.63
C LEU A 160 12.69 -28.10 24.37
N GLN A 161 13.88 -28.67 24.32
CA GLN A 161 14.32 -29.51 23.20
C GLN A 161 13.53 -30.83 23.19
N GLU A 162 13.49 -31.54 24.31
CA GLU A 162 12.77 -32.80 24.46
C GLU A 162 11.28 -32.64 24.12
N LEU A 163 10.63 -31.55 24.58
CA LEU A 163 9.23 -31.28 24.27
C LEU A 163 9.00 -31.00 22.79
N ARG A 164 9.90 -30.27 22.12
CA ARG A 164 9.80 -30.00 20.69
C ARG A 164 9.97 -31.29 19.87
N ASP A 165 10.91 -32.14 20.27
CA ASP A 165 11.14 -33.44 19.65
C ASP A 165 9.94 -34.38 19.87
N ALA A 166 9.29 -34.28 21.03
CA ALA A 166 8.06 -34.98 21.37
C ALA A 166 6.77 -34.41 20.72
N GLY A 167 6.90 -33.37 19.88
CA GLY A 167 5.76 -32.82 19.12
C GLY A 167 4.96 -31.75 19.86
N ALA A 168 5.56 -30.99 20.77
CA ALA A 168 4.93 -29.81 21.35
C ALA A 168 4.56 -28.78 20.27
N GLU A 169 3.31 -28.34 20.26
CA GLU A 169 2.77 -27.39 19.29
C GLU A 169 2.83 -25.94 19.81
N ALA A 170 2.69 -25.76 21.13
CA ALA A 170 2.84 -24.47 21.79
C ALA A 170 3.39 -24.63 23.20
N ILE A 171 4.27 -23.72 23.62
CA ILE A 171 4.95 -23.77 24.92
C ILE A 171 4.86 -22.39 25.58
N GLU A 172 4.53 -22.36 26.86
CA GLU A 172 4.60 -21.20 27.73
C GLU A 172 5.45 -21.53 28.95
N LEU A 173 6.47 -20.70 29.24
CA LEU A 173 7.27 -20.81 30.45
C LEU A 173 7.11 -19.54 31.30
N ALA A 174 6.63 -19.70 32.52
CA ALA A 174 6.46 -18.63 33.49
C ALA A 174 5.69 -17.41 32.90
N GLY A 175 4.63 -17.67 32.14
CA GLY A 175 3.81 -16.62 31.51
C GLY A 175 4.35 -16.09 30.18
N VAL A 176 5.47 -16.62 29.66
CA VAL A 176 6.08 -16.18 28.41
C VAL A 176 5.87 -17.21 27.31
N ARG A 177 5.29 -16.77 26.18
CA ARG A 177 5.08 -17.62 24.99
C ARG A 177 6.40 -17.88 24.27
N LEU A 178 6.80 -19.15 24.26
CA LEU A 178 8.03 -19.59 23.61
C LEU A 178 7.76 -20.01 22.15
N VAL A 179 8.56 -19.46 21.25
CA VAL A 179 8.69 -19.74 19.82
C VAL A 179 10.15 -20.10 19.47
N ALA A 180 10.46 -20.29 18.19
CA ALA A 180 11.79 -20.71 17.74
C ALA A 180 12.93 -19.79 18.21
N GLU A 181 12.73 -18.47 18.19
CA GLU A 181 13.75 -17.47 18.53
C GLU A 181 13.86 -17.19 20.03
N SER A 182 13.13 -17.93 20.87
CA SER A 182 13.12 -17.68 22.32
C SER A 182 14.43 -18.07 22.96
N TYR A 183 14.75 -17.38 24.06
CA TYR A 183 15.89 -17.74 24.90
C TYR A 183 15.50 -17.82 26.38
N VAL A 184 16.21 -18.69 27.09
CA VAL A 184 16.19 -18.80 28.54
C VAL A 184 17.62 -18.75 29.02
N VAL A 185 17.92 -17.85 29.96
CA VAL A 185 19.25 -17.71 30.56
C VAL A 185 19.16 -17.53 32.06
N ASP A 186 20.23 -17.87 32.77
CA ASP A 186 20.31 -17.60 34.20
C ASP A 186 20.34 -16.09 34.46
N ARG A 187 19.54 -15.65 35.43
CA ARG A 187 19.55 -14.25 35.83
C ARG A 187 20.62 -14.02 36.91
N PRO A 188 21.42 -12.95 36.80
CA PRO A 188 22.21 -12.47 37.93
C PRO A 188 21.34 -12.29 39.19
N GLY A 189 21.77 -12.85 40.32
CA GLY A 189 21.00 -12.83 41.57
C GLY A 189 19.89 -13.89 41.67
N GLY A 190 19.96 -14.92 40.82
CA GLY A 190 19.13 -16.13 40.89
C GLY A 190 17.80 -16.00 40.14
N GLY A 191 17.29 -17.15 39.72
CA GLY A 191 16.12 -17.26 38.84
C GLY A 191 16.49 -17.20 37.35
N LEU A 192 15.48 -17.10 36.49
CA LEU A 192 15.66 -17.16 35.04
C LEU A 192 15.24 -15.86 34.34
N LEU A 193 15.84 -15.59 33.20
CA LEU A 193 15.38 -14.58 32.25
C LEU A 193 14.84 -15.31 31.02
N VAL A 194 13.53 -15.22 30.79
CA VAL A 194 12.81 -15.86 29.69
C VAL A 194 12.39 -14.77 28.71
N ASP A 195 13.04 -14.69 27.56
CA ASP A 195 12.88 -13.59 26.59
C ASP A 195 12.95 -12.18 27.22
N GLY A 196 13.83 -11.99 28.20
CA GLY A 196 13.98 -10.71 28.91
C GLY A 196 13.02 -10.54 30.09
N VAL A 197 12.09 -11.47 30.32
CA VAL A 197 11.17 -11.45 31.46
C VAL A 197 11.75 -12.25 32.61
N ALA A 198 11.80 -11.64 33.79
CA ALA A 198 12.32 -12.27 35.00
C ALA A 198 11.30 -13.27 35.59
N ALA A 199 11.63 -14.57 35.58
CA ALA A 199 10.88 -15.64 36.25
C ALA A 199 11.58 -16.18 37.52
N ARG A 200 10.83 -16.49 38.58
CA ARG A 200 11.34 -17.15 39.79
C ARG A 200 10.53 -18.41 40.08
N ALA A 201 11.15 -19.37 40.76
CA ALA A 201 10.49 -20.59 41.18
C ALA A 201 9.28 -20.29 42.11
N PRO A 202 8.19 -21.08 42.02
CA PRO A 202 8.02 -22.23 41.14
C PRO A 202 7.83 -21.84 39.67
N TYR A 203 8.52 -22.53 38.77
CA TYR A 203 8.40 -22.32 37.33
C TYR A 203 7.27 -23.19 36.79
N GLN A 204 6.32 -22.57 36.10
CA GLN A 204 5.25 -23.27 35.42
C GLN A 204 5.54 -23.33 33.93
N LEU A 205 5.58 -24.54 33.38
CA LEU A 205 5.73 -24.81 31.96
C LEU A 205 4.42 -25.44 31.48
N ALA A 206 3.67 -24.71 30.67
CA ALA A 206 2.44 -25.18 30.04
C ALA A 206 2.72 -25.52 28.57
N VAL A 207 2.30 -26.70 28.15
CA VAL A 207 2.61 -27.23 26.82
C VAL A 207 1.35 -27.82 26.20
N VAL A 208 1.10 -27.48 24.93
CA VAL A 208 0.04 -28.09 24.12
C VAL A 208 0.67 -29.10 23.16
N GLY A 209 0.07 -30.29 23.07
CA GLY A 209 0.50 -31.42 22.24
C GLY A 209 -0.10 -32.73 22.77
N ASP A 210 0.37 -33.89 22.29
CA ASP A 210 -0.10 -35.18 22.82
C ASP A 210 0.34 -35.37 24.29
N PRO A 211 -0.59 -35.43 25.28
CA PRO A 211 -0.22 -35.41 26.70
C PRO A 211 0.70 -36.55 27.09
N HIS A 212 0.44 -37.74 26.56
CA HIS A 212 1.16 -38.95 26.91
C HIS A 212 2.60 -38.89 26.37
N THR A 213 2.76 -38.56 25.09
CA THR A 213 4.08 -38.43 24.45
C THR A 213 4.92 -37.34 25.13
N LEU A 214 4.33 -36.19 25.45
CA LEU A 214 5.01 -35.11 26.15
C LEU A 214 5.42 -35.51 27.58
N ALA A 215 4.57 -36.22 28.31
CA ALA A 215 4.87 -36.68 29.66
C ALA A 215 5.97 -37.74 29.68
N GLU A 216 5.98 -38.64 28.70
CA GLU A 216 7.04 -39.65 28.54
C GLU A 216 8.40 -39.01 28.24
N ALA A 217 8.44 -38.00 27.36
CA ALA A 217 9.67 -37.26 27.06
C ALA A 217 10.31 -36.64 28.31
N MET A 218 9.50 -36.10 29.22
CA MET A 218 10.02 -35.55 30.49
C MET A 218 10.54 -36.64 31.45
N ARG A 219 9.95 -37.84 31.41
CA ARG A 219 10.29 -38.98 32.27
C ARG A 219 11.43 -39.84 31.73
N PHE A 220 11.98 -39.52 30.56
CA PHE A 220 13.04 -40.32 29.97
C PHE A 220 14.21 -40.47 30.95
N PRO A 221 14.74 -41.69 31.18
CA PRO A 221 15.79 -41.91 32.18
C PRO A 221 17.03 -41.06 31.91
N GLY A 222 17.51 -40.36 32.94
CA GLY A 222 18.59 -39.37 32.83
C GLY A 222 18.19 -38.05 32.19
N GLY A 223 16.89 -37.84 31.91
CA GLY A 223 16.34 -36.64 31.30
C GLY A 223 15.99 -35.54 32.30
N VAL A 224 14.98 -34.74 31.95
CA VAL A 224 14.63 -33.49 32.65
C VAL A 224 14.26 -33.72 34.11
N LEU A 225 13.34 -34.66 34.39
CA LEU A 225 12.85 -34.87 35.75
C LEU A 225 13.94 -35.38 36.68
N ASP A 226 14.79 -36.29 36.20
CA ASP A 226 15.93 -36.82 36.95
C ASP A 226 16.96 -35.71 37.21
N THR A 227 17.21 -34.86 36.22
CA THR A 227 18.14 -33.72 36.34
C THR A 227 17.65 -32.70 37.36
N VAL A 228 16.34 -32.41 37.42
CA VAL A 228 15.77 -31.57 38.48
C VAL A 228 15.89 -32.24 39.84
N ALA A 229 15.54 -33.53 39.95
CA ALA A 229 15.58 -34.27 41.22
C ALA A 229 17.01 -34.38 41.80
N ALA A 230 18.03 -34.33 40.95
CA ALA A 230 19.43 -34.27 41.37
C ALA A 230 19.84 -32.92 41.98
N ARG A 231 19.04 -31.85 41.81
CA ARG A 231 19.30 -30.54 42.43
C ARG A 231 18.72 -30.51 43.85
N ASP A 232 19.56 -30.15 44.81
CA ASP A 232 19.21 -30.20 46.23
C ASP A 232 17.97 -29.36 46.57
N GLY A 233 16.87 -30.05 46.93
CA GLY A 233 15.60 -29.45 47.35
C GLY A 233 14.67 -29.02 46.22
N ALA A 234 15.02 -29.29 44.96
CA ALA A 234 14.14 -29.03 43.82
C ALA A 234 13.21 -30.23 43.55
N GLU A 235 12.03 -29.96 43.03
CA GLU A 235 11.04 -30.97 42.64
C GLU A 235 10.38 -30.55 41.33
N ALA A 236 10.22 -31.47 40.38
CA ALA A 236 9.42 -31.28 39.18
C ALA A 236 8.22 -32.23 39.18
N ARG A 237 7.04 -31.70 38.84
CA ARG A 237 5.81 -32.48 38.71
C ARG A 237 5.15 -32.21 37.36
N VAL A 238 4.87 -33.27 36.61
CA VAL A 238 4.14 -33.21 35.34
C VAL A 238 2.70 -33.68 35.56
N THR A 239 1.75 -32.90 35.05
CA THR A 239 0.31 -33.23 35.06
C THR A 239 -0.20 -33.22 33.62
N GLU A 240 -0.71 -34.36 33.16
CA GLU A 240 -1.39 -34.49 31.87
C GLU A 240 -2.81 -33.92 31.98
N THR A 241 -3.29 -33.28 30.92
CA THR A 241 -4.60 -32.63 30.92
C THR A 241 -5.14 -32.48 29.50
N ASP A 242 -6.45 -32.70 29.34
CA ASP A 242 -7.14 -32.59 28.05
C ASP A 242 -7.30 -31.14 27.55
N ARG A 243 -7.05 -30.17 28.43
CA ARG A 243 -7.21 -28.74 28.15
C ARG A 243 -6.18 -27.88 28.87
N VAL A 244 -5.08 -27.61 28.17
CA VAL A 244 -4.11 -26.55 28.50
C VAL A 244 -4.48 -25.32 27.70
N GLU A 245 -4.47 -24.15 28.34
CA GLU A 245 -4.73 -22.85 27.70
C GLU A 245 -3.49 -21.96 27.86
N ILE A 246 -2.87 -21.61 26.72
CA ILE A 246 -1.75 -20.67 26.64
C ILE A 246 -2.30 -19.34 26.15
N ARG A 247 -2.44 -18.37 27.06
CA ARG A 247 -2.92 -17.02 26.75
C ARG A 247 -1.79 -16.08 26.37
N ALA A 248 -0.56 -16.39 26.74
CA ALA A 248 0.59 -15.58 26.39
C ALA A 248 0.78 -15.54 24.87
N VAL A 249 1.03 -14.33 24.36
CA VAL A 249 1.33 -14.07 22.95
C VAL A 249 2.55 -13.17 22.81
N ARG A 250 3.30 -13.37 21.74
CA ARG A 250 4.38 -12.48 21.30
C ARG A 250 3.76 -11.22 20.70
N GLY A 251 4.36 -10.06 21.02
CA GLY A 251 4.08 -8.84 20.27
C GLY A 251 4.54 -9.01 18.82
N THR A 252 3.70 -8.64 17.85
CA THR A 252 4.12 -8.59 16.45
C THR A 252 5.03 -7.37 16.23
N PRO A 253 6.23 -7.54 15.66
CA PRO A 253 6.97 -6.41 15.13
C PRO A 253 6.10 -5.70 14.09
N SER A 254 6.02 -4.36 14.16
CA SER A 254 5.29 -3.59 13.16
C SER A 254 5.91 -3.89 11.78
N PRO A 255 5.12 -4.28 10.76
CA PRO A 255 5.68 -4.55 9.44
C PRO A 255 6.34 -3.27 8.94
N ALA A 256 7.67 -3.30 8.80
CA ALA A 256 8.39 -2.23 8.14
C ALA A 256 7.80 -2.10 6.73
N SER A 257 7.18 -0.96 6.43
CA SER A 257 6.60 -0.69 5.13
C SER A 257 7.68 -0.89 4.07
N ARG A 258 7.56 -1.93 3.25
CA ARG A 258 8.37 -2.07 2.04
C ARG A 258 7.97 -0.91 1.12
N PRO A 259 8.89 -0.02 0.69
CA PRO A 259 8.55 0.95 -0.33
C PRO A 259 8.13 0.15 -1.58
N ALA A 260 6.92 0.41 -2.07
CA ALA A 260 6.51 -0.07 -3.38
C ALA A 260 7.46 0.58 -4.40
N GLY A 261 8.27 -0.25 -5.06
CA GLY A 261 9.08 0.13 -6.22
C GLY A 261 8.37 -0.26 -7.50
#